data_AF-A0A6A6SKA1-F1
#
_entry.id   AF-A0A6A6SKA1-F1
#
_cell.length_a   1.000
_cell.length_b   1.000
_cell.length_c   1.000
_cell.angle_alpha   90.00
_cell.angle_beta   90.00
_cell.angle_gamma   90.00
#
_symmetry.space_group_name_H-M   'P 1'
#
loop_
_entity.id
_entity.type
_entity.pdbx_description
1 polymer ?
#
loop_
_entity_poly.entity_id
_entity_poly.type
_entity_poly.pdbx_seq_one_letter_code
_entity_poly.pdbx_strand_id
1 'polypeptide(L)'
;MLVTRSRTFPLPSEQSIEIDFIENRDIDLNLTGRERKCTFDTERKKFVPQATFRETVFDGVSEPAIRLELQGTQDSLIAAIEKLKGAKGKSSTKIASFHISDAHCWNDVIKIVAEAEQDYLEDESLSGKVRKAFRRIGDDAKSIKPFINLLPDGNYKTLCGGLTLILTAMMKKAEYRDKVADILNELPLTIQECEDYTQIYPGKTNLRLRIEDLYIQLVGAIEDMIRWYTQKSLSRVTKSILKGDAYVDAIDNRIKAIKSSQDAFDREARKYLHWRTDVIDRTVVDTNTVARVINEDVVRIGRKVWESSYKLEDIEKAVKIQTKALNGVSDVLRDVKSNAEWLNDRKFYQQKVIDQEARIQELEMQLGKKIFRAETLAKRLHLAIPEDCHWSDLDVVLAAGAALSLKYQGQVKHVAGAEEFRSWFRMSESAVL
;
A
#
# COMPACT_ATOMS: atom_id res chain seq x y z
N MET A 1 -40.28 12.48 -42.44
CA MET A 1 -40.54 12.14 -41.03
C MET A 1 -39.30 11.47 -40.47
N LEU A 2 -38.50 12.19 -39.69
CA LEU A 2 -37.32 11.67 -39.01
C LEU A 2 -37.65 11.53 -37.52
N VAL A 3 -37.67 10.30 -37.02
CA VAL A 3 -37.90 10.00 -35.61
C VAL A 3 -36.54 10.10 -34.90
N THR A 4 -36.32 11.22 -34.19
CA THR A 4 -35.20 11.37 -33.26
C THR A 4 -35.49 10.58 -31.99
N ARG A 5 -34.76 9.48 -31.77
CA ARG A 5 -34.74 8.77 -30.48
C ARG A 5 -34.02 9.64 -29.45
N SER A 6 -34.77 10.14 -28.47
CA SER A 6 -34.22 10.77 -27.27
C SER A 6 -33.44 9.73 -26.46
N ARG A 7 -32.14 9.95 -26.24
CA ARG A 7 -31.33 9.18 -25.28
C ARG A 7 -31.60 9.76 -23.91
N THR A 8 -32.49 9.14 -23.15
CA THR A 8 -32.58 9.36 -21.71
C THR A 8 -31.31 8.83 -21.05
N PHE A 9 -30.55 9.71 -20.41
CA PHE A 9 -29.43 9.33 -19.54
C PHE A 9 -29.97 8.50 -18.36
N PRO A 10 -29.35 7.35 -18.02
CA PRO A 10 -29.71 6.63 -16.81
C PRO A 10 -29.42 7.50 -15.58
N LEU A 11 -30.27 7.39 -14.55
CA LEU A 11 -30.05 8.03 -13.26
C LEU A 11 -28.75 7.49 -12.63
N PRO A 12 -27.98 8.31 -11.88
CA PRO A 12 -26.74 7.88 -11.25
C PRO A 12 -27.00 6.73 -10.28
N SER A 13 -26.19 5.67 -10.33
CA SER A 13 -26.27 4.61 -9.34
C SER A 13 -25.81 5.16 -7.97
N GLU A 14 -26.31 4.60 -6.86
CA GLU A 14 -25.81 4.93 -5.51
C GLU A 14 -24.37 4.42 -5.27
N GLN A 15 -23.76 3.77 -6.25
CA GLN A 15 -22.39 3.28 -6.16
C GLN A 15 -21.40 4.42 -6.41
N SER A 16 -20.17 4.26 -5.92
CA SER A 16 -19.14 5.26 -6.12
C SER A 16 -18.80 5.37 -7.61
N ILE A 17 -18.46 6.57 -8.07
CA ILE A 17 -18.16 6.86 -9.48
C ILE A 17 -17.06 5.95 -10.04
N GLU A 18 -16.14 5.48 -9.18
CA GLU A 18 -15.07 4.55 -9.54
C GLU A 18 -15.58 3.13 -9.85
N ILE A 19 -16.66 2.70 -9.19
CA ILE A 19 -17.30 1.40 -9.43
C ILE A 19 -18.11 1.46 -10.73
N ASP A 20 -18.93 2.50 -10.89
CA ASP A 20 -19.68 2.75 -12.13
C ASP A 20 -18.74 2.88 -13.36
N PHE A 21 -17.58 3.51 -13.17
CA PHE A 21 -16.58 3.70 -14.23
C PHE A 21 -15.88 2.39 -14.63
N ILE A 22 -15.80 1.40 -13.74
CA ILE A 22 -15.16 0.11 -14.03
C ILE A 22 -16.18 -0.91 -14.57
N GLU A 23 -17.40 -0.94 -14.03
CA GLU A 23 -18.45 -1.85 -14.51
C GLU A 23 -19.00 -1.44 -15.88
N ASN A 24 -19.08 -0.15 -16.20
CA ASN A 24 -19.50 0.32 -17.52
C ASN A 24 -18.38 0.34 -18.57
N ARG A 25 -17.15 0.02 -18.17
CA ARG A 25 -16.06 -0.21 -19.12
C ARG A 25 -15.95 -1.71 -19.34
N ASP A 26 -16.76 -2.19 -20.29
CA ASP A 26 -16.38 -3.25 -21.20
C ASP A 26 -15.08 -2.81 -21.93
N ILE A 27 -13.97 -2.73 -21.19
CA ILE A 27 -12.66 -2.81 -21.82
C ILE A 27 -12.64 -4.22 -22.37
N ASP A 28 -12.75 -4.30 -23.70
CA ASP A 28 -12.32 -5.39 -24.57
C ASP A 28 -10.90 -5.88 -24.17
N LEU A 29 -10.78 -6.51 -23.00
CA LEU A 29 -9.67 -7.39 -22.63
C LEU A 29 -9.93 -8.74 -23.30
N ASN A 30 -10.23 -8.69 -24.59
CA ASN A 30 -10.34 -9.79 -25.53
C ASN A 30 -8.94 -10.31 -25.92
N LEU A 31 -7.99 -10.36 -24.98
CA LEU A 31 -6.62 -10.81 -25.26
C LEU A 31 -6.40 -12.30 -25.03
N THR A 32 -7.36 -13.07 -24.50
CA THR A 32 -7.19 -14.54 -24.36
C THR A 32 -8.45 -15.41 -24.52
N GLY A 33 -9.59 -14.88 -24.98
CA GLY A 33 -10.76 -15.71 -25.32
C GLY A 33 -11.38 -16.51 -24.17
N ARG A 34 -11.11 -16.16 -22.91
CA ARG A 34 -11.82 -16.68 -21.73
C ARG A 34 -12.29 -15.51 -20.88
N GLU A 35 -13.57 -15.20 -20.97
CA GLU A 35 -14.27 -14.27 -20.07
C GLU A 35 -14.01 -14.70 -18.61
N ARG A 36 -13.08 -14.05 -17.93
CA ARG A 36 -12.96 -14.17 -16.47
C ARG A 36 -13.85 -13.09 -15.89
N LYS A 37 -15.07 -13.45 -15.48
CA LYS A 37 -15.91 -12.57 -14.68
C LYS A 37 -15.22 -12.35 -13.33
N CYS A 38 -14.96 -11.11 -12.99
CA CYS A 38 -14.55 -10.70 -11.65
C CYS A 38 -15.77 -10.08 -10.98
N THR A 39 -15.95 -10.33 -9.69
CA THR A 39 -17.02 -9.70 -8.90
C THR A 39 -16.39 -8.89 -7.77
N PHE A 40 -16.90 -7.69 -7.50
CA PHE A 40 -16.43 -6.88 -6.38
C PHE A 40 -17.00 -7.44 -5.07
N ASP A 41 -16.12 -7.87 -4.16
CA ASP A 41 -16.49 -8.27 -2.82
C ASP A 41 -16.64 -7.00 -1.96
N THR A 42 -17.89 -6.64 -1.66
CA THR A 42 -18.25 -5.43 -0.90
C THR A 42 -17.79 -5.49 0.55
N GLU A 43 -17.73 -6.66 1.18
CA GLU A 43 -17.25 -6.81 2.55
C GLU A 43 -15.73 -6.60 2.61
N ARG A 44 -15.00 -7.14 1.64
CA ARG A 44 -13.53 -7.06 1.60
C ARG A 44 -13.01 -5.82 0.86
N LYS A 45 -13.89 -5.06 0.20
CA LYS A 45 -13.58 -3.91 -0.66
C LYS A 45 -12.50 -4.24 -1.70
N LYS A 46 -12.56 -5.44 -2.29
CA LYS A 46 -11.58 -5.92 -3.28
C LYS A 46 -12.27 -6.70 -4.39
N PHE A 47 -11.76 -6.60 -5.62
CA PHE A 47 -12.17 -7.48 -6.70
C PHE A 47 -11.64 -8.89 -6.43
N VAL A 48 -12.55 -9.86 -6.35
CA VAL A 48 -12.20 -11.27 -6.27
C VAL A 48 -12.48 -11.91 -7.63
N PRO A 49 -11.58 -12.79 -8.13
CA PRO A 49 -11.92 -13.63 -9.26
C PRO A 49 -13.22 -14.34 -8.92
N GLN A 50 -14.24 -14.27 -9.79
CA GLN A 50 -15.44 -15.07 -9.58
C GLN A 50 -14.96 -16.51 -9.64
N ALA A 51 -14.85 -17.16 -8.49
CA ALA A 51 -14.53 -18.56 -8.42
C ALA A 51 -15.67 -19.23 -9.18
N THR A 52 -15.43 -19.57 -10.43
CA THR A 52 -16.23 -20.57 -11.13
C THR A 52 -15.89 -21.86 -10.43
N PHE A 53 -16.45 -22.03 -9.23
CA PHE A 53 -16.81 -23.32 -8.72
C PHE A 53 -17.68 -23.88 -9.83
N ARG A 54 -17.07 -24.65 -10.74
CA ARG A 54 -17.83 -25.70 -11.39
C ARG A 54 -18.36 -26.47 -10.19
N GLU A 55 -19.65 -26.33 -9.91
CA GLU A 55 -20.37 -27.35 -9.18
C GLU A 55 -20.02 -28.63 -9.92
N THR A 56 -19.04 -29.36 -9.38
CA THR A 56 -18.76 -30.72 -9.80
C THR A 56 -19.97 -31.48 -9.34
N VAL A 57 -20.98 -31.53 -10.20
CA VAL A 57 -22.20 -32.29 -10.05
C VAL A 57 -21.79 -33.67 -9.61
N PHE A 58 -22.26 -34.05 -8.43
CA PHE A 58 -21.90 -35.29 -7.79
C PHE A 58 -22.63 -36.44 -8.49
N ASP A 59 -21.88 -37.43 -8.98
CA ASP A 59 -22.41 -38.74 -9.32
C ASP A 59 -22.66 -39.51 -8.02
N GLY A 60 -23.92 -39.51 -7.56
CA GLY A 60 -24.42 -40.67 -6.79
C GLY A 60 -25.08 -40.41 -5.43
N VAL A 61 -24.98 -39.23 -4.82
CA VAL A 61 -25.68 -38.97 -3.54
C VAL A 61 -26.30 -37.57 -3.51
N SER A 62 -27.62 -37.53 -3.47
CA SER A 62 -28.43 -36.30 -3.43
C SER A 62 -28.38 -35.68 -2.03
N GLU A 63 -28.09 -34.38 -1.89
CA GLU A 63 -28.11 -33.62 -0.61
C GLU A 63 -29.39 -33.90 0.22
N PRO A 64 -30.60 -33.93 -0.37
CA PRO A 64 -31.81 -34.38 0.31
C PRO A 64 -31.74 -35.77 0.97
N ALA A 65 -31.07 -36.73 0.34
CA ALA A 65 -31.00 -38.10 0.82
C ALA A 65 -30.11 -38.21 2.08
N ILE A 66 -28.94 -37.56 2.07
CA ILE A 66 -28.04 -37.52 3.23
C ILE A 66 -28.71 -36.84 4.41
N ARG A 67 -29.44 -35.74 4.19
CA ARG A 67 -30.16 -35.08 5.28
C ARG A 67 -31.27 -35.93 5.88
N LEU A 68 -32.00 -36.65 5.03
CA LEU A 68 -33.03 -37.58 5.48
C LEU A 68 -32.43 -38.74 6.29
N GLU A 69 -31.31 -39.29 5.82
CA GLU A 69 -30.58 -40.36 6.52
C GLU A 69 -29.99 -39.87 7.85
N LEU A 70 -29.46 -38.64 7.88
CA LEU A 70 -28.98 -37.99 9.09
C LEU A 70 -30.07 -37.87 10.15
N GLN A 71 -31.25 -37.37 9.76
CA GLN A 71 -32.40 -37.25 10.66
C GLN A 71 -32.89 -38.63 11.11
N GLY A 72 -32.99 -39.60 10.19
CA GLY A 72 -33.40 -40.96 10.52
C GLY A 72 -32.43 -41.66 11.50
N THR A 73 -31.13 -41.46 11.33
CA THR A 73 -30.10 -42.02 12.23
C THR A 73 -30.18 -41.38 13.63
N GLN A 74 -30.49 -40.09 13.70
CA GLN A 74 -30.71 -39.39 14.98
C GLN A 74 -31.95 -39.90 15.71
N ASP A 75 -33.07 -40.00 15.01
CA ASP A 75 -34.32 -40.53 15.56
C ASP A 75 -34.13 -41.96 16.08
N SER A 76 -33.37 -42.77 15.32
CA SER A 76 -33.02 -44.15 15.70
C SER A 76 -32.14 -44.21 16.95
N LEU A 77 -31.13 -43.33 17.07
CA LEU A 77 -30.31 -43.22 18.26
C LEU A 77 -31.12 -42.79 19.49
N ILE A 78 -31.98 -41.79 19.34
CA ILE A 78 -32.88 -41.33 20.43
C ILE A 78 -33.76 -42.49 20.88
N ALA A 79 -34.36 -43.23 19.94
CA ALA A 79 -35.16 -44.40 20.25
C ALA A 79 -34.37 -45.52 20.96
N ALA A 80 -33.12 -45.78 20.54
CA ALA A 80 -32.25 -46.77 21.19
C ALA A 80 -31.94 -46.39 22.65
N ILE A 81 -31.73 -45.11 22.92
CA ILE A 81 -31.46 -44.61 24.26
C ILE A 81 -32.73 -44.62 25.13
N GLU A 82 -33.89 -44.25 24.60
CA GLU A 82 -35.16 -44.40 25.34
C GLU A 82 -35.44 -45.86 25.70
N LYS A 83 -35.10 -46.80 24.81
CA LYS A 83 -35.19 -48.23 25.08
C LYS A 83 -34.23 -48.68 26.20
N LEU A 84 -33.03 -48.08 26.28
CA LEU A 84 -32.12 -48.31 27.40
C LEU A 84 -32.71 -47.83 28.72
N LYS A 85 -33.34 -46.64 28.75
CA LYS A 85 -34.04 -46.13 29.93
C LYS A 85 -35.21 -47.01 30.36
N GLY A 86 -35.92 -47.63 29.41
CA GLY A 86 -37.01 -48.56 29.66
C GLY A 86 -36.59 -49.93 30.22
N ALA A 87 -35.34 -50.34 30.00
CA ALA A 87 -34.79 -51.63 30.45
C ALA A 87 -34.47 -51.71 31.96
N LYS A 88 -35.14 -50.89 32.79
CA LYS A 88 -35.00 -50.60 34.24
C LYS A 88 -35.07 -51.79 35.22
N GLY A 89 -34.89 -53.04 34.77
CA GLY A 89 -34.81 -54.21 35.63
C GLY A 89 -33.39 -54.53 36.10
N LYS A 90 -32.98 -53.94 37.24
CA LYS A 90 -31.97 -54.47 38.20
C LYS A 90 -30.46 -54.47 37.84
N SER A 91 -29.92 -53.55 37.03
CA SER A 91 -28.45 -53.41 36.91
C SER A 91 -27.94 -51.96 36.76
N SER A 92 -27.33 -51.47 37.84
CA SER A 92 -26.51 -50.25 38.00
C SER A 92 -27.18 -48.89 37.80
N THR A 93 -27.22 -48.11 38.88
CA THR A 93 -27.95 -46.85 39.07
C THR A 93 -27.48 -45.68 38.20
N LYS A 94 -26.20 -45.57 37.80
CA LYS A 94 -25.68 -44.41 37.04
C LYS A 94 -26.06 -44.35 35.55
N ILE A 95 -26.20 -45.48 34.86
CA ILE A 95 -26.58 -45.49 33.42
C ILE A 95 -28.09 -45.41 33.26
N ALA A 96 -28.84 -46.03 34.18
CA ALA A 96 -30.30 -45.99 34.20
C ALA A 96 -30.87 -44.60 34.55
N SER A 97 -30.07 -43.73 35.16
CA SER A 97 -30.41 -42.34 35.47
C SER A 97 -29.87 -41.33 34.46
N PHE A 98 -29.18 -41.75 33.40
CA PHE A 98 -28.57 -40.84 32.43
C PHE A 98 -29.64 -40.29 31.47
N HIS A 99 -29.86 -38.98 31.46
CA HIS A 99 -30.60 -38.33 30.39
C HIS A 99 -29.63 -37.77 29.34
N ILE A 100 -29.91 -38.02 28.05
CA ILE A 100 -29.25 -37.32 26.93
C ILE A 100 -29.33 -35.81 27.14
N SER A 101 -30.46 -35.37 27.69
CA SER A 101 -30.68 -33.99 28.03
C SER A 101 -29.76 -33.47 29.12
N ASP A 102 -29.07 -34.30 29.92
CA ASP A 102 -28.20 -33.81 31.02
C ASP A 102 -26.74 -33.64 30.58
N ALA A 103 -26.29 -34.36 29.54
CA ALA A 103 -24.98 -34.16 28.92
C ALA A 103 -25.09 -33.09 27.83
N HIS A 104 -24.96 -31.84 28.24
CA HIS A 104 -25.22 -30.69 27.38
C HIS A 104 -24.00 -30.27 26.55
N CYS A 105 -22.80 -30.74 26.91
CA CYS A 105 -21.59 -30.31 26.24
C CYS A 105 -20.43 -31.30 26.37
N TRP A 106 -19.42 -31.09 25.53
CA TRP A 106 -18.17 -31.82 25.50
C TRP A 106 -17.45 -31.83 26.84
N ASN A 107 -17.63 -30.79 27.68
CA ASN A 107 -17.07 -30.79 29.04
C ASN A 107 -17.63 -31.93 29.90
N ASP A 108 -18.87 -32.34 29.68
CA ASP A 108 -19.49 -33.48 30.39
C ASP A 108 -18.86 -34.80 29.92
N VAL A 109 -18.57 -34.91 28.62
CA VAL A 109 -17.81 -36.03 28.04
C VAL A 109 -16.42 -36.10 28.66
N ILE A 110 -15.68 -34.98 28.69
CA ILE A 110 -14.34 -34.90 29.31
C ILE A 110 -14.39 -35.27 30.78
N LYS A 111 -15.40 -34.78 31.52
CA LYS A 111 -15.52 -35.07 32.95
C LYS A 111 -15.69 -36.57 33.18
N ILE A 112 -16.50 -37.23 32.37
CA ILE A 112 -16.71 -38.68 32.45
C ILE A 112 -15.48 -39.46 31.98
N VAL A 113 -14.74 -38.93 31.00
CA VAL A 113 -13.43 -39.46 30.60
C VAL A 113 -12.41 -39.34 31.72
N ALA A 114 -12.37 -38.21 32.44
CA ALA A 114 -11.44 -37.96 33.54
C ALA A 114 -11.81 -38.77 34.79
N GLU A 115 -13.10 -38.87 35.12
CA GLU A 115 -13.62 -39.76 36.18
C GLU A 115 -13.31 -41.22 35.85
N ALA A 116 -13.52 -41.63 34.58
CA ALA A 116 -13.13 -42.95 34.12
C ALA A 116 -11.63 -43.15 34.24
N GLU A 117 -10.80 -42.24 33.71
CA GLU A 117 -9.34 -42.37 33.77
C GLU A 117 -8.87 -42.50 35.23
N GLN A 118 -9.42 -41.73 36.16
CA GLN A 118 -9.10 -41.81 37.58
C GLN A 118 -9.52 -43.15 38.20
N ASP A 119 -10.75 -43.60 37.97
CA ASP A 119 -11.25 -44.91 38.42
C ASP A 119 -10.47 -46.09 37.79
N TYR A 120 -9.76 -45.88 36.66
CA TYR A 120 -9.05 -46.92 35.88
C TYR A 120 -7.52 -46.88 35.95
N LEU A 121 -6.93 -45.83 36.52
CA LEU A 121 -5.49 -45.80 36.81
C LEU A 121 -5.14 -46.81 37.92
N GLU A 122 -6.10 -47.20 38.75
CA GLU A 122 -5.95 -48.16 39.85
C GLU A 122 -6.17 -49.63 39.42
N ASP A 123 -6.67 -49.89 38.21
CA ASP A 123 -6.99 -51.24 37.71
C ASP A 123 -5.94 -51.72 36.69
N GLU A 124 -5.10 -52.71 37.07
CA GLU A 124 -4.10 -53.33 36.20
C GLU A 124 -4.69 -54.19 35.07
N SER A 125 -5.99 -54.51 35.11
CA SER A 125 -6.65 -55.40 34.14
C SER A 125 -6.94 -54.78 32.77
N LEU A 126 -6.55 -53.52 32.55
CA LEU A 126 -6.92 -52.73 31.38
C LEU A 126 -5.80 -52.56 30.36
N SER A 127 -6.15 -52.73 29.09
CA SER A 127 -5.21 -52.56 27.98
C SER A 127 -4.78 -51.09 27.85
N GLY A 128 -3.51 -50.87 27.53
CA GLY A 128 -2.97 -49.53 27.28
C GLY A 128 -3.69 -48.77 26.15
N LYS A 129 -4.43 -49.46 25.28
CA LYS A 129 -5.23 -48.85 24.21
C LYS A 129 -6.40 -48.03 24.75
N VAL A 130 -7.07 -48.53 25.79
CA VAL A 130 -8.22 -47.87 26.43
C VAL A 130 -7.77 -46.58 27.12
N ARG A 131 -6.65 -46.64 27.86
CA ARG A 131 -6.04 -45.46 28.48
C ARG A 131 -5.64 -44.41 27.43
N LYS A 132 -5.08 -44.85 26.30
CA LYS A 132 -4.74 -43.96 25.18
C LYS A 132 -5.98 -43.28 24.57
N ALA A 133 -7.08 -44.01 24.43
CA ALA A 133 -8.34 -43.47 23.90
C ALA A 133 -8.93 -42.40 24.82
N PHE A 134 -8.99 -42.67 26.12
CA PHE A 134 -9.45 -41.70 27.10
C PHE A 134 -8.59 -40.43 27.09
N ARG A 135 -7.26 -40.56 27.10
CA ARG A 135 -6.35 -39.40 27.03
C ARG A 135 -6.55 -38.57 25.77
N ARG A 136 -6.61 -39.20 24.59
CA ARG A 136 -6.85 -38.48 23.33
C ARG A 136 -8.16 -37.69 23.35
N ILE A 137 -9.25 -38.28 23.83
CA ILE A 137 -10.54 -37.58 23.94
C ILE A 137 -10.47 -36.42 24.93
N GLY A 138 -9.76 -36.58 26.04
CA GLY A 138 -9.56 -35.53 27.04
C GLY A 138 -8.70 -34.37 26.51
N ASP A 139 -7.59 -34.69 25.84
CA ASP A 139 -6.63 -33.72 25.32
C ASP A 139 -7.21 -32.92 24.14
N ASP A 140 -7.96 -33.57 23.25
CA ASP A 140 -8.54 -32.98 22.03
C ASP A 140 -9.87 -32.26 22.26
N ALA A 141 -10.23 -32.02 23.52
CA ALA A 141 -11.43 -31.31 23.92
C ALA A 141 -11.61 -29.92 23.30
N LYS A 142 -10.49 -29.25 22.99
CA LYS A 142 -10.50 -27.95 22.32
C LYS A 142 -10.80 -28.06 20.82
N SER A 143 -10.41 -29.16 20.20
CA SER A 143 -10.58 -29.44 18.77
C SER A 143 -11.99 -29.87 18.38
N ILE A 144 -12.82 -30.24 19.35
CA ILE A 144 -14.17 -30.76 19.10
C ILE A 144 -15.24 -29.66 19.26
N LYS A 145 -14.87 -28.51 19.85
CA LYS A 145 -15.75 -27.36 20.04
C LYS A 145 -16.29 -26.74 18.74
N PRO A 146 -15.53 -26.67 17.65
CA PRO A 146 -16.07 -26.06 16.43
C PRO A 146 -16.66 -27.08 15.43
N PHE A 147 -16.43 -28.38 15.61
CA PHE A 147 -17.29 -29.44 15.07
C PHE A 147 -18.76 -29.30 15.50
N ILE A 148 -19.01 -28.72 16.68
CA ILE A 148 -20.35 -28.37 17.19
C ILE A 148 -21.08 -27.43 16.24
N ASN A 149 -20.36 -26.49 15.64
CA ASN A 149 -20.94 -25.45 14.78
C ASN A 149 -21.26 -25.98 13.37
N LEU A 150 -20.78 -27.18 13.02
CA LEU A 150 -21.11 -27.86 11.76
C LEU A 150 -22.41 -28.64 11.84
N LEU A 151 -22.88 -28.90 13.05
CA LEU A 151 -24.12 -29.61 13.28
C LEU A 151 -25.32 -28.67 13.11
N PRO A 152 -26.40 -29.11 12.46
CA PRO A 152 -27.68 -28.43 12.57
C PRO A 152 -28.07 -28.31 14.06
N ASP A 153 -28.62 -27.15 14.46
CA ASP A 153 -28.97 -26.85 15.85
C ASP A 153 -29.72 -28.02 16.50
N GLY A 154 -29.15 -28.55 17.60
CA GLY A 154 -29.75 -29.64 18.39
C GLY A 154 -29.00 -30.98 18.34
N ASN A 155 -28.17 -31.24 17.32
CA ASN A 155 -27.58 -32.57 17.11
C ASN A 155 -26.32 -32.86 17.94
N TYR A 156 -25.67 -31.81 18.42
CA TYR A 156 -24.48 -31.88 19.27
C TYR A 156 -24.74 -32.56 20.62
N LYS A 157 -25.90 -32.27 21.23
CA LYS A 157 -26.28 -32.87 22.52
C LYS A 157 -26.49 -34.38 22.38
N THR A 158 -27.04 -34.81 21.24
CA THR A 158 -27.25 -36.23 20.93
C THR A 158 -25.93 -36.97 20.78
N LEU A 159 -24.94 -36.39 20.08
CA LEU A 159 -23.60 -36.97 19.97
C LEU A 159 -22.88 -37.04 21.33
N CYS A 160 -22.84 -35.92 22.07
CA CYS A 160 -22.21 -35.87 23.39
C CYS A 160 -22.85 -36.85 24.37
N GLY A 161 -24.19 -36.92 24.39
CA GLY A 161 -24.93 -37.86 25.20
C GLY A 161 -24.66 -39.32 24.82
N GLY A 162 -24.60 -39.62 23.52
CA GLY A 162 -24.27 -40.95 23.02
C GLY A 162 -22.86 -41.41 23.39
N LEU A 163 -21.85 -40.55 23.16
CA LEU A 163 -20.46 -40.81 23.53
C LEU A 163 -20.30 -41.02 25.04
N THR A 164 -20.88 -40.12 25.83
CA THR A 164 -20.87 -40.21 27.29
C THR A 164 -21.41 -41.55 27.79
N LEU A 165 -22.53 -41.98 27.21
CA LEU A 165 -23.20 -43.22 27.58
C LEU A 165 -22.36 -44.45 27.20
N ILE A 166 -21.69 -44.41 26.04
CA ILE A 166 -20.77 -45.47 25.60
C ILE A 166 -19.52 -45.53 26.48
N LEU A 167 -18.91 -44.39 26.79
CA LEU A 167 -17.76 -44.33 27.70
C LEU A 167 -18.13 -44.97 29.04
N THR A 168 -19.28 -44.56 29.61
CA THR A 168 -19.85 -45.14 30.84
C THR A 168 -20.20 -46.64 30.70
N ALA A 169 -20.47 -47.13 29.50
CA ALA A 169 -20.70 -48.55 29.23
C ALA A 169 -19.38 -49.35 29.11
N MET A 170 -18.35 -48.79 28.47
CA MET A 170 -16.99 -49.37 28.38
C MET A 170 -16.41 -49.62 29.77
N MET A 171 -16.66 -48.67 30.68
CA MET A 171 -16.31 -48.77 32.09
C MET A 171 -16.69 -50.13 32.69
N LYS A 172 -17.85 -50.66 32.30
CA LYS A 172 -18.49 -51.81 32.98
C LYS A 172 -18.28 -53.17 32.31
N LYS A 173 -17.78 -53.25 31.07
CA LYS A 173 -17.64 -54.53 30.36
C LYS A 173 -16.29 -54.64 29.63
N ALA A 174 -15.49 -55.63 30.02
CA ALA A 174 -14.14 -55.86 29.48
C ALA A 174 -14.11 -56.27 28.00
N GLU A 175 -15.12 -57.02 27.54
CA GLU A 175 -15.14 -57.75 26.26
C GLU A 175 -15.02 -56.87 24.99
N TYR A 176 -15.34 -55.57 25.06
CA TYR A 176 -15.29 -54.67 23.89
C TYR A 176 -14.53 -53.37 24.15
N ARG A 177 -13.80 -53.27 25.27
CA ARG A 177 -13.06 -52.05 25.62
C ARG A 177 -12.06 -51.67 24.53
N ASP A 178 -11.38 -52.65 23.94
CA ASP A 178 -10.39 -52.40 22.88
C ASP A 178 -11.02 -51.90 21.57
N LYS A 179 -12.15 -52.48 21.14
CA LYS A 179 -12.82 -52.07 19.89
C LYS A 179 -13.42 -50.68 19.99
N VAL A 180 -14.04 -50.37 21.12
CA VAL A 180 -14.59 -49.03 21.35
C VAL A 180 -13.46 -48.03 21.56
N ALA A 181 -12.36 -48.42 22.23
CA ALA A 181 -11.16 -47.58 22.34
C ALA A 181 -10.52 -47.27 20.97
N ASP A 182 -10.54 -48.20 20.01
CA ASP A 182 -10.04 -47.94 18.65
C ASP A 182 -10.87 -46.86 17.96
N ILE A 183 -12.21 -46.92 18.03
CA ILE A 183 -13.11 -45.87 17.49
C ILE A 183 -12.85 -44.52 18.18
N LEU A 184 -12.78 -44.53 19.50
CA LEU A 184 -12.57 -43.35 20.34
C LEU A 184 -11.18 -42.71 20.15
N ASN A 185 -10.17 -43.48 19.78
CA ASN A 185 -8.82 -42.99 19.46
C ASN A 185 -8.75 -42.27 18.11
N GLU A 186 -9.59 -42.65 17.15
CA GLU A 186 -9.61 -42.10 15.78
C GLU A 186 -10.53 -40.87 15.68
N LEU A 187 -11.62 -40.87 16.46
CA LEU A 187 -12.70 -39.88 16.39
C LEU A 187 -12.26 -38.40 16.55
N PRO A 188 -11.39 -38.01 17.51
CA PRO A 188 -11.00 -36.62 17.67
C PRO A 188 -10.23 -36.04 16.47
N LEU A 189 -9.30 -36.83 15.91
CA LEU A 189 -8.47 -36.40 14.78
C LEU A 189 -9.35 -36.20 13.53
N THR A 190 -10.20 -37.17 13.22
CA THR A 190 -11.09 -37.09 12.06
C THR A 190 -12.04 -35.90 12.16
N ILE A 191 -12.56 -35.65 13.37
CA ILE A 191 -13.43 -34.50 13.64
C ILE A 191 -12.70 -33.17 13.41
N GLN A 192 -11.48 -33.04 13.93
CA GLN A 192 -10.69 -31.82 13.80
C GLN A 192 -10.36 -31.53 12.33
N GLU A 193 -9.95 -32.54 11.56
CA GLU A 193 -9.67 -32.39 10.14
C GLU A 193 -10.92 -31.92 9.38
N CYS A 194 -12.09 -32.54 9.62
CA CYS A 194 -13.34 -32.09 9.03
C CYS A 194 -13.63 -30.61 9.29
N GLU A 195 -13.34 -30.12 10.48
CA GLU A 195 -13.56 -28.73 10.85
C GLU A 195 -12.61 -27.77 10.13
N ASP A 196 -11.30 -28.01 10.19
CA ASP A 196 -10.30 -27.16 9.53
C ASP A 196 -10.67 -26.99 8.05
N TYR A 197 -11.09 -28.09 7.41
CA TYR A 197 -11.52 -28.09 6.02
C TYR A 197 -12.83 -27.31 5.78
N THR A 198 -13.80 -27.32 6.70
CA THR A 198 -15.01 -26.49 6.56
C THR A 198 -14.75 -25.00 6.73
N GLN A 199 -13.80 -24.62 7.58
CA GLN A 199 -13.39 -23.21 7.72
C GLN A 199 -12.65 -22.74 6.47
N ILE A 200 -11.81 -23.59 5.90
CA ILE A 200 -11.05 -23.26 4.68
C ILE A 200 -11.97 -23.19 3.45
N TYR A 201 -12.98 -24.06 3.38
CA TYR A 201 -13.88 -24.19 2.23
C TYR A 201 -15.35 -23.98 2.61
N PRO A 202 -15.77 -22.74 2.93
CA PRO A 202 -17.13 -22.44 3.32
C PRO A 202 -18.12 -22.66 2.16
N GLY A 203 -19.31 -23.17 2.47
CA GLY A 203 -20.42 -23.32 1.51
C GLY A 203 -20.98 -24.74 1.41
N LYS A 204 -21.87 -24.96 0.43
CA LYS A 204 -22.39 -26.29 0.07
C LYS A 204 -21.40 -27.01 -0.83
N THR A 205 -20.37 -27.56 -0.22
CA THR A 205 -19.30 -28.27 -0.93
C THR A 205 -19.49 -29.78 -0.85
N ASN A 206 -18.89 -30.52 -1.80
CA ASN A 206 -18.80 -31.97 -1.73
C ASN A 206 -18.12 -32.45 -0.44
N LEU A 207 -17.21 -31.63 0.08
CA LEU A 207 -16.54 -31.84 1.34
C LEU A 207 -17.53 -31.89 2.51
N ARG A 208 -18.50 -30.97 2.54
CA ARG A 208 -19.56 -30.96 3.56
C ARG A 208 -20.41 -32.23 3.51
N LEU A 209 -20.76 -32.71 2.31
CA LEU A 209 -21.52 -33.96 2.16
C LEU A 209 -20.74 -35.18 2.70
N ARG A 210 -19.41 -35.21 2.53
CA ARG A 210 -18.56 -36.26 3.10
C ARG A 210 -18.47 -36.19 4.62
N ILE A 211 -18.47 -34.98 5.19
CA ILE A 211 -18.54 -34.78 6.64
C ILE A 211 -19.88 -35.27 7.21
N GLU A 212 -20.99 -34.98 6.51
CA GLU A 212 -22.32 -35.44 6.90
C GLU A 212 -22.42 -36.99 6.85
N ASP A 213 -21.87 -37.63 5.81
CA ASP A 213 -21.79 -39.10 5.72
C ASP A 213 -20.97 -39.72 6.85
N LEU A 214 -19.79 -39.15 7.16
CA LEU A 214 -18.95 -39.62 8.27
C LEU A 214 -19.72 -39.55 9.60
N TYR A 215 -20.45 -38.46 9.81
CA TYR A 215 -21.28 -38.29 11.00
C TYR A 215 -22.39 -39.34 11.09
N ILE A 216 -23.07 -39.66 9.98
CA ILE A 216 -24.07 -40.74 9.93
C ILE A 216 -23.45 -42.06 10.39
N GLN A 217 -22.25 -42.39 9.90
CA GLN A 217 -21.57 -43.61 10.32
C GLN A 217 -21.18 -43.60 11.80
N LEU A 218 -20.71 -42.46 12.33
CA LEU A 218 -20.37 -42.30 13.75
C LEU A 218 -21.60 -42.46 14.66
N VAL A 219 -22.70 -41.77 14.36
CA VAL A 219 -23.95 -41.88 15.14
C VAL A 219 -24.55 -43.28 15.03
N GLY A 220 -24.51 -43.90 13.85
CA GLY A 220 -24.93 -45.28 13.66
C GLY A 220 -24.10 -46.27 14.48
N ALA A 221 -22.78 -46.08 14.56
CA ALA A 221 -21.91 -46.89 15.42
C ALA A 221 -22.27 -46.74 16.90
N ILE A 222 -22.54 -45.51 17.34
CA ILE A 222 -22.98 -45.22 18.71
C ILE A 222 -24.32 -45.92 18.99
N GLU A 223 -25.28 -45.82 18.07
CA GLU A 223 -26.58 -46.49 18.21
C GLU A 223 -26.43 -48.00 18.36
N ASP A 224 -25.65 -48.62 17.48
CA ASP A 224 -25.41 -50.06 17.51
C ASP A 224 -24.80 -50.45 18.87
N MET A 225 -23.79 -49.72 19.37
CA MET A 225 -23.21 -49.89 20.72
C MET A 225 -24.25 -49.87 21.85
N ILE A 226 -25.16 -48.89 21.81
CA ILE A 226 -26.22 -48.74 22.80
C ILE A 226 -27.19 -49.91 22.71
N ARG A 227 -27.63 -50.28 21.51
CA ARG A 227 -28.59 -51.36 21.27
C ARG A 227 -28.12 -52.69 21.89
N TRP A 228 -26.85 -53.03 21.76
CA TRP A 228 -26.30 -54.21 22.43
C TRP A 228 -26.15 -54.07 23.93
N TYR A 229 -25.76 -52.89 24.40
CA TYR A 229 -25.69 -52.66 25.83
C TYR A 229 -27.06 -52.91 26.48
N THR A 230 -28.16 -52.52 25.81
CA THR A 230 -29.54 -52.76 26.24
C THR A 230 -30.00 -54.22 26.12
N GLN A 231 -29.33 -55.04 25.30
CA GLN A 231 -29.76 -56.39 25.00
C GLN A 231 -29.41 -57.32 26.18
N LYS A 232 -30.43 -57.57 27.00
CA LYS A 232 -30.54 -58.53 28.11
C LYS A 232 -29.33 -59.45 28.36
N SER A 233 -28.71 -59.28 29.54
CA SER A 233 -28.00 -60.37 30.25
C SER A 233 -28.88 -61.62 30.46
N LEU A 234 -30.20 -61.52 30.30
CA LEU A 234 -31.20 -62.58 30.43
C LEU A 234 -31.25 -63.62 29.27
N SER A 235 -30.40 -63.55 28.24
CA SER A 235 -30.23 -64.67 27.29
C SER A 235 -28.90 -65.41 27.45
N ARG A 236 -28.04 -64.98 28.39
CA ARG A 236 -26.66 -65.47 28.56
C ARG A 236 -26.53 -66.93 28.98
N VAL A 237 -27.62 -67.65 29.29
CA VAL A 237 -27.52 -69.05 29.74
C VAL A 237 -28.06 -70.06 28.71
N THR A 238 -28.86 -69.65 27.71
CA THR A 238 -29.50 -70.64 26.80
C THR A 238 -29.26 -70.44 25.31
N LYS A 239 -28.55 -69.38 24.88
CA LYS A 239 -28.27 -69.14 23.44
C LYS A 239 -26.82 -68.73 23.12
N SER A 240 -25.89 -68.82 24.06
CA SER A 240 -24.50 -68.32 23.85
C SER A 240 -23.63 -69.16 22.93
N ILE A 241 -24.14 -70.25 22.32
CA ILE A 241 -23.38 -71.09 21.39
C ILE A 241 -23.92 -71.01 19.95
N LEU A 242 -25.11 -70.44 19.71
CA LEU A 242 -25.74 -70.45 18.37
C LEU A 242 -25.84 -69.08 17.67
N LYS A 243 -25.45 -67.98 18.33
CA LYS A 243 -25.47 -66.62 17.75
C LYS A 243 -24.29 -65.73 18.20
N GLY A 244 -23.14 -66.33 18.50
CA GLY A 244 -21.91 -65.57 18.65
C GLY A 244 -21.42 -65.13 17.26
N ASP A 245 -21.81 -63.93 16.82
CA ASP A 245 -20.98 -63.02 16.00
C ASP A 245 -21.77 -61.83 15.43
N ALA A 246 -23.07 -61.97 15.15
CA ALA A 246 -23.82 -60.99 14.35
C ALA A 246 -23.81 -59.54 14.88
N TYR A 247 -23.62 -59.33 16.19
CA TYR A 247 -23.50 -58.00 16.76
C TYR A 247 -22.08 -57.43 16.72
N VAL A 248 -21.09 -58.31 16.93
CA VAL A 248 -19.67 -57.98 16.79
C VAL A 248 -19.40 -57.59 15.34
N ASP A 249 -19.98 -58.35 14.41
CA ASP A 249 -20.00 -58.04 12.99
C ASP A 249 -20.63 -56.67 12.69
N ALA A 250 -21.70 -56.29 13.41
CA ALA A 250 -22.34 -54.99 13.21
C ALA A 250 -21.41 -53.82 13.64
N ILE A 251 -20.75 -53.93 14.80
CA ILE A 251 -19.74 -52.94 15.21
C ILE A 251 -18.56 -52.94 14.23
N ASP A 252 -18.04 -54.10 13.85
CA ASP A 252 -16.89 -54.18 12.93
C ASP A 252 -17.24 -53.62 11.54
N ASN A 253 -18.46 -53.83 11.06
CA ASN A 253 -18.96 -53.23 9.82
C ASN A 253 -19.10 -51.71 9.95
N ARG A 254 -19.54 -51.20 11.11
CA ARG A 254 -19.57 -49.74 11.37
C ARG A 254 -18.17 -49.13 11.43
N ILE A 255 -17.20 -49.80 12.06
CA ILE A 255 -15.80 -49.36 12.05
C ILE A 255 -15.28 -49.27 10.61
N LYS A 256 -15.55 -50.29 9.79
CA LYS A 256 -15.17 -50.27 8.37
C LYS A 256 -15.87 -49.14 7.60
N ALA A 257 -17.15 -48.88 7.89
CA ALA A 257 -17.90 -47.79 7.25
C ALA A 257 -17.35 -46.40 7.64
N ILE A 258 -17.02 -46.19 8.92
CA ILE A 258 -16.36 -44.96 9.40
C ILE A 258 -15.03 -44.75 8.66
N LYS A 259 -14.19 -45.80 8.57
CA LYS A 259 -12.91 -45.73 7.84
C LYS A 259 -13.10 -45.42 6.36
N SER A 260 -14.05 -46.08 5.71
CA SER A 260 -14.37 -45.83 4.31
C SER A 260 -14.88 -44.40 4.08
N SER A 261 -15.66 -43.86 5.02
CA SER A 261 -16.17 -42.48 4.95
C SER A 261 -15.04 -41.46 5.18
N GLN A 262 -14.15 -41.72 6.14
CA GLN A 262 -12.94 -40.93 6.34
C GLN A 262 -12.04 -40.93 5.09
N ASP A 263 -11.76 -42.10 4.50
CA ASP A 263 -10.99 -42.19 3.26
C ASP A 263 -11.65 -41.40 2.11
N ALA A 264 -12.99 -41.36 2.08
CA ALA A 264 -13.74 -40.59 1.09
C ALA A 264 -13.63 -39.08 1.33
N PHE A 265 -13.71 -38.65 2.59
CA PHE A 265 -13.44 -37.27 3.00
C PHE A 265 -12.02 -36.85 2.61
N ASP A 266 -11.01 -37.64 2.96
CA ASP A 266 -9.60 -37.38 2.67
C ASP A 266 -9.32 -37.26 1.16
N ARG A 267 -9.94 -38.13 0.35
CA ARG A 267 -9.85 -38.05 -1.11
C ARG A 267 -10.42 -36.73 -1.63
N GLU A 268 -11.55 -36.29 -1.10
CA GLU A 268 -12.18 -35.05 -1.53
C GLU A 268 -11.38 -33.82 -1.06
N ALA A 269 -10.92 -33.83 0.19
CA ALA A 269 -10.03 -32.83 0.77
C ALA A 269 -8.75 -32.65 -0.07
N ARG A 270 -8.13 -33.74 -0.53
CA ARG A 270 -6.98 -33.70 -1.44
C ARG A 270 -7.30 -33.05 -2.78
N LYS A 271 -8.48 -33.28 -3.36
CA LYS A 271 -8.87 -32.59 -4.61
C LYS A 271 -8.94 -31.08 -4.42
N TYR A 272 -9.52 -30.62 -3.32
CA TYR A 272 -9.58 -29.20 -2.97
C TYR A 272 -8.20 -28.59 -2.75
N LEU A 273 -7.28 -29.34 -2.14
CA LEU A 273 -5.89 -28.92 -2.00
C LEU A 273 -5.22 -28.77 -3.37
N HIS A 274 -5.31 -29.78 -4.23
CA HIS A 274 -4.72 -29.73 -5.57
C HIS A 274 -5.30 -28.61 -6.43
N TRP A 275 -6.61 -28.39 -6.35
CA TRP A 275 -7.26 -27.28 -7.03
C TRP A 275 -6.73 -25.92 -6.54
N ARG A 276 -6.58 -25.74 -5.23
CA ARG A 276 -6.03 -24.51 -4.66
C ARG A 276 -4.59 -24.29 -5.09
N THR A 277 -3.77 -25.34 -5.10
CA THR A 277 -2.40 -25.28 -5.61
C THR A 277 -2.37 -24.86 -7.08
N ASP A 278 -3.20 -25.45 -7.95
CA ASP A 278 -3.29 -25.07 -9.38
C ASP A 278 -3.72 -23.60 -9.56
N VAL A 279 -4.67 -23.10 -8.76
CA VAL A 279 -5.08 -21.69 -8.79
C VAL A 279 -3.94 -20.77 -8.36
N ILE A 280 -3.21 -21.12 -7.28
CA ILE A 280 -2.05 -20.36 -6.81
C ILE A 280 -0.97 -20.35 -7.88
N ASP A 281 -0.61 -21.50 -8.44
CA ASP A 281 0.43 -21.63 -9.46
C ASP A 281 0.10 -20.78 -10.69
N ARG A 282 -1.14 -20.83 -11.19
CA ARG A 282 -1.59 -19.98 -12.30
C ARG A 282 -1.53 -18.50 -11.94
N THR A 283 -1.96 -18.13 -10.74
CA THR A 283 -1.93 -16.73 -10.28
C THR A 283 -0.49 -16.21 -10.20
N VAL A 284 0.44 -17.03 -9.71
CA VAL A 284 1.86 -16.70 -9.64
C VAL A 284 2.46 -16.54 -11.04
N VAL A 285 2.13 -17.42 -11.98
CA VAL A 285 2.57 -17.32 -13.39
C VAL A 285 2.02 -16.05 -14.06
N ASP A 286 0.73 -15.77 -13.90
CA ASP A 286 0.08 -14.56 -14.43
C ASP A 286 0.74 -13.30 -13.83
N THR A 287 0.95 -13.27 -12.51
CA THR A 287 1.58 -12.15 -11.79
C THR A 287 3.02 -11.93 -12.23
N ASN A 288 3.80 -13.00 -12.39
CA ASN A 288 5.19 -12.91 -12.86
C ASN A 288 5.25 -12.39 -14.30
N THR A 289 4.32 -12.81 -15.15
CA THR A 289 4.23 -12.32 -16.54
C THR A 289 3.97 -10.82 -16.57
N VAL A 290 3.03 -10.32 -15.75
CA VAL A 290 2.74 -8.88 -15.62
C VAL A 290 3.95 -8.13 -15.07
N ALA A 291 4.60 -8.65 -14.02
CA ALA A 291 5.78 -8.03 -13.42
C ALA A 291 6.93 -7.88 -14.44
N ARG A 292 7.13 -8.88 -15.30
CA ARG A 292 8.12 -8.83 -16.38
C ARG A 292 7.82 -7.71 -17.37
N VAL A 293 6.57 -7.58 -17.83
CA VAL A 293 6.15 -6.51 -18.75
C VAL A 293 6.36 -5.14 -18.12
N ILE A 294 5.97 -4.96 -16.87
CA ILE A 294 6.18 -3.69 -16.13
C ILE A 294 7.68 -3.37 -16.04
N ASN A 295 8.52 -4.35 -15.71
CA ASN A 295 9.96 -4.15 -15.62
C ASN A 295 10.57 -3.72 -16.97
N GLU A 296 10.14 -4.34 -18.07
CA GLU A 296 10.56 -3.95 -19.43
C GLU A 296 10.14 -2.51 -19.78
N ASP A 297 8.93 -2.10 -19.41
CA ASP A 297 8.44 -0.74 -19.63
C ASP A 297 9.18 0.29 -18.75
N VAL A 298 9.46 -0.03 -17.49
CA VAL A 298 10.25 0.83 -16.58
C VAL A 298 11.66 1.04 -17.15
N VAL A 299 12.32 -0.01 -17.63
CA VAL A 299 13.63 0.11 -18.29
C VAL A 299 13.54 0.98 -19.55
N ARG A 300 12.47 0.85 -20.33
CA ARG A 300 12.25 1.67 -21.54
C ARG A 300 12.03 3.15 -21.19
N ILE A 301 11.24 3.44 -20.15
CA ILE A 301 11.02 4.79 -19.64
C ILE A 301 12.33 5.38 -19.14
N GLY A 302 13.12 4.61 -18.37
CA GLY A 302 14.43 5.02 -17.88
C GLY A 302 15.36 5.46 -19.01
N ARG A 303 15.41 4.70 -20.12
CA ARG A 303 16.18 5.10 -21.31
C ARG A 303 15.69 6.42 -21.93
N LYS A 304 14.37 6.60 -22.10
CA LYS A 304 13.80 7.84 -22.65
C LYS A 304 14.07 9.06 -21.76
N VAL A 305 14.00 8.90 -20.44
CA VAL A 305 14.32 9.95 -19.48
C VAL A 305 15.80 10.32 -19.58
N TRP A 306 16.69 9.33 -19.67
CA TRP A 306 18.12 9.55 -19.85
C TRP A 306 18.44 10.32 -21.14
N GLU A 307 17.87 9.89 -22.27
CA GLU A 307 18.01 10.59 -23.56
C GLU A 307 17.49 12.03 -23.50
N SER A 308 16.40 12.26 -22.77
CA SER A 308 15.83 13.60 -22.61
C SER A 308 16.72 14.49 -21.74
N SER A 309 17.33 13.93 -20.68
CA SER A 309 18.30 14.63 -19.84
C SER A 309 19.51 15.11 -20.65
N TYR A 310 20.03 14.26 -21.54
CA TYR A 310 21.15 14.63 -22.43
C TYR A 310 20.77 15.80 -23.36
N LYS A 311 19.58 15.75 -23.98
CA LYS A 311 19.08 16.84 -24.83
C LYS A 311 18.90 18.15 -24.06
N LEU A 312 18.47 18.10 -22.80
CA LEU A 312 18.35 19.28 -21.95
C LEU A 312 19.71 19.92 -21.66
N GLU A 313 20.77 19.12 -21.47
CA GLU A 313 22.13 19.64 -21.29
C GLU A 313 22.63 20.39 -22.55
N ASP A 314 22.34 19.86 -23.74
CA ASP A 314 22.67 20.52 -25.01
C ASP A 314 21.90 21.83 -25.19
N ILE A 315 20.61 21.85 -24.82
CA ILE A 315 19.79 23.08 -24.81
C ILE A 315 20.37 24.10 -23.83
N GLU A 316 20.77 23.67 -22.61
CA GLU A 316 21.37 24.57 -21.62
C GLU A 316 22.65 25.21 -22.15
N LYS A 317 23.52 24.43 -22.83
CA LYS A 317 24.73 24.95 -23.48
C LYS A 317 24.40 25.95 -24.57
N ALA A 318 23.42 25.66 -25.43
CA ALA A 318 22.99 26.55 -26.50
C ALA A 318 22.43 27.87 -25.94
N VAL A 319 21.59 27.82 -24.91
CA VAL A 319 21.05 29.00 -24.22
C VAL A 319 22.19 29.84 -23.62
N LYS A 320 23.18 29.23 -22.96
CA LYS A 320 24.34 29.95 -22.41
C LYS A 320 25.13 30.70 -23.49
N ILE A 321 25.33 30.08 -24.66
CA ILE A 321 26.02 30.74 -25.79
C ILE A 321 25.19 31.92 -26.30
N GLN A 322 23.88 31.74 -26.47
CA GLN A 322 22.99 32.80 -26.93
C GLN A 322 22.94 33.98 -25.94
N THR A 323 22.90 33.70 -24.63
CA THR A 323 22.96 34.74 -23.60
C THR A 323 24.28 35.53 -23.68
N LYS A 324 25.42 34.87 -23.88
CA LYS A 324 26.71 35.55 -24.07
C LYS A 324 26.71 36.45 -25.30
N ALA A 325 26.15 35.97 -26.41
CA ALA A 325 26.04 36.75 -27.64
C ALA A 325 25.14 37.98 -27.46
N LEU A 326 23.98 37.82 -26.81
CA LEU A 326 23.06 38.93 -26.51
C LEU A 326 23.69 39.97 -25.59
N ASN A 327 24.44 39.54 -24.57
CA ASN A 327 25.18 40.44 -23.69
C ASN A 327 26.23 41.24 -24.49
N GLY A 328 26.98 40.58 -25.38
CA GLY A 328 27.94 41.26 -26.26
C GLY A 328 27.28 42.29 -27.19
N VAL A 329 26.13 41.97 -27.78
CA VAL A 329 25.35 42.94 -28.58
C VAL A 329 24.89 44.11 -27.70
N SER A 330 24.41 43.84 -26.49
CA SER A 330 24.00 44.90 -25.56
C SER A 330 25.15 45.83 -25.17
N ASP A 331 26.36 45.30 -25.00
CA ASP A 331 27.54 46.10 -24.68
C ASP A 331 27.95 46.98 -25.88
N VAL A 332 27.96 46.43 -27.10
CA VAL A 332 28.22 47.23 -28.32
C VAL A 332 27.17 48.34 -28.49
N LEU A 333 25.89 48.06 -28.26
CA LEU A 333 24.84 49.07 -28.33
C LEU A 333 25.02 50.16 -27.27
N ARG A 334 25.50 49.79 -26.07
CA ARG A 334 25.83 50.75 -25.01
C ARG A 334 26.97 51.65 -25.44
N ASP A 335 28.04 51.10 -26.01
CA ASP A 335 29.19 51.86 -26.50
C ASP A 335 28.83 52.80 -27.64
N VAL A 336 28.01 52.32 -28.61
CA VAL A 336 27.52 53.16 -29.72
C VAL A 336 26.68 54.32 -29.18
N LYS A 337 25.81 54.07 -28.20
CA LYS A 337 25.02 55.12 -27.54
C LYS A 337 25.93 56.14 -26.86
N SER A 338 26.90 55.69 -26.06
CA SER A 338 27.83 56.59 -25.38
C SER A 338 28.70 57.40 -26.35
N ASN A 339 29.11 56.80 -27.47
CA ASN A 339 29.85 57.52 -28.52
C ASN A 339 28.97 58.58 -29.22
N ALA A 340 27.69 58.28 -29.45
CA ALA A 340 26.75 59.25 -30.00
C ALA A 340 26.51 60.43 -29.05
N GLU A 341 26.36 60.16 -27.75
CA GLU A 341 26.25 61.18 -26.69
C GLU A 341 27.52 62.06 -26.66
N TRP A 342 28.71 61.46 -26.66
CA TRP A 342 29.99 62.18 -26.69
C TRP A 342 30.14 63.08 -27.93
N LEU A 343 29.74 62.59 -29.12
CA LEU A 343 29.77 63.39 -30.35
C LEU A 343 28.84 64.60 -30.27
N ASN A 344 27.68 64.45 -29.63
CA ASN A 344 26.74 65.54 -29.42
C ASN A 344 27.33 66.60 -28.47
N ASP A 345 27.92 66.16 -27.34
CA ASP A 345 28.60 67.03 -26.39
C ASP A 345 29.76 67.77 -27.05
N ARG A 346 30.58 67.08 -27.85
CA ARG A 346 31.68 67.69 -28.59
C ARG A 346 31.20 68.80 -29.52
N LYS A 347 30.12 68.58 -30.28
CA LYS A 347 29.54 69.62 -31.17
C LYS A 347 29.06 70.83 -30.37
N PHE A 348 28.42 70.59 -29.22
CA PHE A 348 27.98 71.65 -28.32
C PHE A 348 29.15 72.49 -27.80
N TYR A 349 30.26 71.85 -27.38
CA TYR A 349 31.46 72.57 -26.94
C TYR A 349 32.16 73.31 -28.09
N GLN A 350 32.25 72.71 -29.27
CA GLN A 350 32.80 73.37 -30.45
C GLN A 350 32.02 74.64 -30.80
N GLN A 351 30.68 74.58 -30.76
CA GLN A 351 29.85 75.76 -30.98
C GLN A 351 30.11 76.84 -29.93
N LYS A 352 30.21 76.46 -28.64
CA LYS A 352 30.58 77.42 -27.58
C LYS A 352 31.93 78.09 -27.81
N VAL A 353 32.93 77.34 -28.27
CA VAL A 353 34.25 77.90 -28.59
C VAL A 353 34.14 78.91 -29.74
N ILE A 354 33.42 78.56 -30.82
CA ILE A 354 33.17 79.48 -31.94
C ILE A 354 32.45 80.75 -31.46
N ASP A 355 31.41 80.61 -30.63
CA ASP A 355 30.66 81.74 -30.09
C ASP A 355 31.55 82.63 -29.20
N GLN A 356 32.44 82.02 -28.41
CA GLN A 356 33.41 82.74 -27.57
C GLN A 356 34.47 83.46 -28.40
N GLU A 357 35.02 82.82 -29.44
CA GLU A 357 35.97 83.43 -30.37
C GLU A 357 35.34 84.62 -31.10
N ALA A 358 34.10 84.48 -31.58
CA ALA A 358 33.34 85.58 -32.17
C ALA A 358 33.14 86.72 -31.16
N ARG A 359 32.86 86.41 -29.89
CA ARG A 359 32.74 87.40 -28.83
C ARG A 359 34.07 88.11 -28.54
N ILE A 360 35.19 87.39 -28.55
CA ILE A 360 36.54 87.97 -28.38
C ILE A 360 36.83 88.91 -29.54
N GLN A 361 36.62 88.49 -30.80
CA GLN A 361 36.83 89.34 -31.96
C GLN A 361 35.98 90.62 -31.93
N GLU A 362 34.71 90.51 -31.51
CA GLU A 362 33.85 91.68 -31.32
C GLU A 362 34.41 92.63 -30.25
N LEU A 363 34.86 92.09 -29.12
CA LEU A 363 35.49 92.88 -28.05
C LEU A 363 36.80 93.52 -28.52
N GLU A 364 37.62 92.81 -29.28
CA GLU A 364 38.86 93.33 -29.88
C GLU A 364 38.57 94.44 -30.88
N MET A 365 37.55 94.31 -31.74
CA MET A 365 37.11 95.38 -32.65
C MET A 365 36.61 96.61 -31.88
N GLN A 366 35.87 96.40 -30.78
CA GLN A 366 35.47 97.50 -29.88
C GLN A 366 36.67 98.16 -29.20
N LEU A 367 37.71 97.39 -28.84
CA LEU A 367 38.96 97.90 -28.27
C LEU A 367 39.84 98.61 -29.30
N GLY A 368 39.90 98.12 -30.54
CA GLY A 368 40.64 98.75 -31.65
C GLY A 368 40.07 100.13 -32.03
N LYS A 369 38.77 100.37 -31.75
CA LYS A 369 38.16 101.71 -31.83
C LYS A 369 38.46 102.59 -30.61
N LYS A 370 38.99 102.01 -29.53
CA LYS A 370 39.43 102.69 -28.31
C LYS A 370 40.92 102.47 -28.10
N ILE A 371 41.74 102.87 -29.08
CA ILE A 371 43.16 103.12 -28.83
C ILE A 371 43.20 104.30 -27.87
N PHE A 372 43.28 104.01 -26.57
CA PHE A 372 43.70 105.03 -25.62
C PHE A 372 45.15 105.33 -25.98
N ARG A 373 45.40 106.51 -26.55
CA ARG A 373 46.77 107.04 -26.56
C ARG A 373 47.28 106.98 -25.12
N ALA A 374 48.52 106.54 -24.91
CA ALA A 374 49.10 106.38 -23.58
C ALA A 374 48.88 107.61 -22.69
N GLU A 375 48.93 108.81 -23.27
CA GLU A 375 48.61 110.09 -22.62
C GLU A 375 47.17 110.21 -22.10
N THR A 376 46.18 109.66 -22.81
CA THR A 376 44.76 109.71 -22.43
C THR A 376 44.48 108.72 -21.30
N LEU A 377 45.15 107.56 -21.31
CA LEU A 377 45.08 106.58 -20.24
C LEU A 377 45.78 107.09 -18.97
N ALA A 378 46.99 107.66 -19.12
CA ALA A 378 47.74 108.28 -18.02
C ALA A 378 46.95 109.44 -17.38
N LYS A 379 46.30 110.29 -18.18
CA LYS A 379 45.40 111.34 -17.68
C LYS A 379 44.18 110.79 -16.93
N ARG A 380 43.54 109.73 -17.42
CA ARG A 380 42.37 109.12 -16.74
C ARG A 380 42.74 108.35 -15.47
N LEU A 381 43.93 107.78 -15.42
CA LEU A 381 44.45 107.07 -14.24
C LEU A 381 45.15 108.02 -13.26
N HIS A 382 45.19 109.33 -13.53
CA HIS A 382 45.90 110.33 -12.73
C HIS A 382 47.38 109.98 -12.47
N LEU A 383 48.03 109.32 -13.43
CA LEU A 383 49.44 109.00 -13.34
C LEU A 383 50.25 110.22 -13.82
N ALA A 384 51.00 110.84 -12.91
CA ALA A 384 51.96 111.89 -13.24
C ALA A 384 53.21 111.24 -13.83
N ILE A 385 53.45 111.42 -15.12
CA ILE A 385 54.66 110.92 -15.79
C ILE A 385 55.58 112.13 -16.01
N PRO A 386 56.79 112.17 -15.41
CA PRO A 386 57.79 113.22 -15.65
C PRO A 386 58.25 113.25 -17.11
N GLU A 387 58.45 114.44 -17.69
CA GLU A 387 58.71 114.67 -19.13
C GLU A 387 60.06 114.11 -19.63
N ASP A 388 60.90 113.62 -18.72
CA ASP A 388 62.30 113.24 -18.92
C ASP A 388 62.55 111.73 -18.76
N CYS A 389 61.49 110.93 -18.56
CA CYS A 389 61.61 109.47 -18.55
C CYS A 389 61.57 108.92 -19.98
N HIS A 390 62.69 108.39 -20.44
CA HIS A 390 62.82 107.72 -21.74
C HIS A 390 61.78 106.59 -21.87
N TRP A 391 60.88 106.72 -22.84
CA TRP A 391 59.88 105.72 -23.22
C TRP A 391 60.47 104.37 -23.69
N SER A 392 61.79 104.21 -23.73
CA SER A 392 62.46 102.98 -24.17
C SER A 392 62.25 101.80 -23.22
N ASP A 393 62.15 102.04 -21.91
CA ASP A 393 62.14 100.92 -20.96
C ASP A 393 60.81 100.18 -20.93
N LEU A 394 59.69 100.88 -21.16
CA LEU A 394 58.37 100.23 -21.24
C LEU A 394 58.24 99.38 -22.51
N ASP A 395 58.72 99.89 -23.65
CA ASP A 395 58.71 99.16 -24.91
C ASP A 395 59.68 97.96 -24.87
N VAL A 396 60.83 98.09 -24.20
CA VAL A 396 61.78 96.98 -23.99
C VAL A 396 61.18 95.91 -23.07
N VAL A 397 60.48 96.28 -22.00
CA VAL A 397 59.82 95.32 -21.09
C VAL A 397 58.66 94.61 -21.78
N LEU A 398 57.87 95.32 -22.59
CA LEU A 398 56.78 94.73 -23.36
C LEU A 398 57.29 93.79 -24.47
N ALA A 399 58.36 94.17 -25.17
CA ALA A 399 58.99 93.33 -26.19
C ALA A 399 59.65 92.08 -25.57
N ALA A 400 60.35 92.23 -24.44
CA ALA A 400 60.95 91.10 -23.72
C ALA A 400 59.89 90.15 -23.15
N GLY A 401 58.77 90.69 -22.62
CA GLY A 401 57.65 89.89 -22.13
C GLY A 401 56.93 89.11 -23.24
N ALA A 402 56.78 89.71 -24.42
CA ALA A 402 56.20 89.08 -25.60
C ALA A 402 57.07 87.93 -26.16
N ALA A 403 58.39 87.99 -25.96
CA ALA A 403 59.33 86.94 -26.39
C ALA A 403 59.36 85.71 -25.45
N LEU A 404 58.72 85.76 -24.28
CA LEU A 404 58.65 84.63 -23.35
C LEU A 404 57.62 83.57 -23.82
N SER A 405 57.87 82.29 -23.52
CA SER A 405 56.90 81.23 -23.89
C SER A 405 55.55 81.40 -23.18
N LEU A 406 54.46 80.99 -23.83
CA LEU A 406 53.09 81.05 -23.29
C LEU A 406 52.96 80.44 -21.88
N LYS A 407 53.68 79.35 -21.60
CA LYS A 407 53.72 78.73 -20.27
C LYS A 407 54.32 79.67 -19.23
N TYR A 408 55.40 80.36 -19.58
CA TYR A 408 56.09 81.31 -18.70
C TYR A 408 55.26 82.58 -18.50
N GLN A 409 54.59 83.08 -19.55
CA GLN A 409 53.65 84.19 -19.44
C GLN A 409 52.48 83.85 -18.51
N GLY A 410 51.96 82.61 -18.57
CA GLY A 410 50.94 82.11 -17.65
C GLY A 410 51.44 82.06 -16.19
N GLN A 411 52.67 81.62 -15.96
CA GLN A 411 53.27 81.60 -14.62
C GLN A 411 53.52 83.01 -14.08
N VAL A 412 54.06 83.93 -14.89
CA VAL A 412 54.24 85.33 -14.49
C VAL A 412 52.90 85.98 -14.17
N LYS A 413 51.85 85.73 -14.95
CA LYS A 413 50.50 86.21 -14.67
C LYS A 413 49.94 85.64 -13.36
N HIS A 414 50.23 84.37 -13.07
CA HIS A 414 49.82 83.75 -11.81
C HIS A 414 50.55 84.36 -10.61
N VAL A 415 51.87 84.56 -10.70
CA VAL A 415 52.68 85.20 -9.63
C VAL A 415 52.29 86.66 -9.44
N ALA A 416 52.10 87.43 -10.52
CA ALA A 416 51.61 88.82 -10.44
C ALA A 416 50.15 88.91 -9.95
N GLY A 417 49.39 87.82 -10.05
CA GLY A 417 48.04 87.68 -9.52
C GLY A 417 48.00 87.33 -8.03
N ALA A 418 49.05 86.70 -7.51
CA ALA A 418 49.15 86.29 -6.11
C ALA A 418 49.14 87.51 -5.17
N GLU A 419 48.39 87.40 -4.08
CA GLU A 419 48.16 88.50 -3.14
C GLU A 419 49.44 88.87 -2.38
N GLU A 420 50.27 87.87 -2.09
CA GLU A 420 51.56 88.00 -1.42
C GLU A 420 52.54 88.82 -2.24
N PHE A 421 52.62 88.57 -3.55
CA PHE A 421 53.48 89.32 -4.45
C PHE A 421 53.01 90.77 -4.60
N ARG A 422 51.69 90.98 -4.72
CA ARG A 422 51.11 92.34 -4.81
C ARG A 422 51.32 93.14 -3.53
N SER A 423 51.25 92.48 -2.38
CA SER A 423 51.51 93.10 -1.09
C SER A 423 52.97 93.53 -0.99
N TRP A 424 53.91 92.60 -1.25
CA TRP A 424 55.35 92.88 -1.26
C TRP A 424 55.73 94.01 -2.22
N PHE A 425 55.22 93.98 -3.46
CA PHE A 425 55.53 94.99 -4.48
C PHE A 425 55.08 96.41 -4.08
N ARG A 426 54.06 96.53 -3.22
CA ARG A 426 53.54 97.82 -2.74
C ARG A 426 54.20 98.30 -1.45
N MET A 427 55.04 97.50 -0.79
CA MET A 427 55.75 97.94 0.41
C MET A 427 56.82 98.97 0.04
N SER A 428 56.97 100.02 0.83
CA SER A 428 57.95 101.10 0.63
C SER A 428 59.42 100.66 0.69
N GLU A 429 59.66 99.40 1.07
CA GLU A 429 60.98 98.76 1.15
C GLU A 429 61.31 97.93 -0.10
N SER A 430 60.36 97.78 -1.03
CA SER A 430 60.61 97.18 -2.35
C SER A 430 61.49 98.14 -3.16
N ALA A 431 62.76 97.80 -3.34
CA ALA A 431 63.73 98.60 -4.10
C ALA A 431 63.45 98.66 -5.63
N VAL A 432 62.23 98.33 -6.06
CA VAL A 432 61.81 98.21 -7.47
C VAL A 432 60.90 99.38 -7.89
N LEU A 433 60.42 100.22 -6.96
CA LEU A 433 59.64 101.42 -7.25
C LEU A 433 60.41 102.71 -6.98
#